data_AF-A0A965W1G8-F1
#
_entry.id   AF-A0A965W1G8-F1
#
_cell.length_a   1.000
_cell.length_b   1.000
_cell.length_c   1.000
_cell.angle_alpha   90.00
_cell.angle_beta   90.00
_cell.angle_gamma   90.00
#
_symmetry.space_group_name_H-M   'P 1'
#
loop_
_entity.id
_entity.type
_entity.pdbx_description
1 polymer ?
#
loop_
_entity_poly.entity_id
_entity_poly.type
_entity_poly.pdbx_seq_one_letter_code
_entity_poly.pdbx_strand_id
1 'polypeptide(L)'
;MDGPTANDFHQAANYYFSEKMDLKKALEWETKAVELRPEAYWMSRLKAQIQAELGDYKGAIETAKLSILAAEKDNDQNYVKMNKASIEEWSKKK
;
A
#
# COMPACT_ATOMS: atom_id res chain seq x y z
N MET A 1 26.70 5.80 -7.16
CA MET A 1 25.36 6.36 -6.95
C MET A 1 24.48 5.21 -6.59
N ASP A 2 24.07 5.11 -5.32
CA ASP A 2 23.05 4.14 -4.93
C ASP A 2 21.74 4.56 -5.59
N GLY A 3 21.05 3.60 -6.22
CA GLY A 3 19.82 3.86 -6.96
C GLY A 3 18.70 4.41 -6.06
N PRO A 4 17.50 4.62 -6.63
CA PRO A 4 16.36 5.13 -5.86
C PRO A 4 16.07 4.27 -4.64
N THR A 5 15.86 4.91 -3.49
CA THR A 5 15.52 4.24 -2.23
C THR A 5 14.05 3.83 -2.20
N ALA A 6 13.67 2.98 -1.25
CA ALA A 6 12.26 2.66 -1.00
C ALA A 6 11.41 3.92 -0.78
N ASN A 7 11.98 4.93 -0.12
CA ASN A 7 11.28 6.18 0.17
C ASN A 7 11.10 7.03 -1.09
N ASP A 8 12.05 7.01 -2.03
CA ASP A 8 11.93 7.72 -3.30
C ASP A 8 10.82 7.11 -4.17
N PHE A 9 10.77 5.77 -4.23
CA PHE A 9 9.69 5.06 -4.91
C PHE A 9 8.33 5.34 -4.26
N HIS A 10 8.26 5.30 -2.93
CA HIS A 10 7.03 5.56 -2.19
C HIS A 10 6.51 7.00 -2.41
N GLN A 11 7.39 7.99 -2.35
CA GLN A 11 7.00 9.39 -2.62
C GLN A 11 6.47 9.56 -4.04
N ALA A 12 7.12 8.95 -5.03
CA ALA A 12 6.69 9.01 -6.42
C ALA A 12 5.32 8.32 -6.61
N ALA A 13 5.13 7.15 -6.01
CA ALA A 13 3.87 6.42 -6.04
C ALA A 13 2.74 7.21 -5.36
N ASN A 14 3.02 7.80 -4.18
CA ASN A 14 2.05 8.59 -3.43
C ASN A 14 1.62 9.83 -4.23
N TYR A 15 2.56 10.52 -4.89
CA TYR A 15 2.23 11.65 -5.76
C TYR A 15 1.34 11.23 -6.93
N TYR A 16 1.66 10.12 -7.62
CA TYR A 16 0.83 9.63 -8.72
C TYR A 16 -0.55 9.18 -8.26
N PHE A 17 -0.63 8.61 -7.06
CA PHE A 17 -1.88 8.22 -6.42
C PHE A 17 -2.73 9.43 -6.02
N SER A 18 -2.13 10.45 -5.41
CA SER A 18 -2.85 11.65 -4.95
C SER A 18 -3.38 12.47 -6.12
N GLU A 19 -2.57 12.63 -7.16
CA GLU A 19 -2.93 13.35 -8.38
C GLU A 19 -3.78 12.51 -9.35
N LYS A 20 -4.11 11.26 -8.97
CA LYS A 20 -4.87 10.30 -9.80
C LYS A 20 -4.32 10.23 -11.24
N MET A 21 -2.99 10.20 -11.35
CA MET A 21 -2.27 10.06 -12.62
C MET A 21 -2.28 8.59 -13.06
N ASP A 22 -1.16 8.09 -13.59
CA ASP A 22 -1.02 6.68 -13.94
C ASP A 22 -0.94 5.81 -12.67
N LEU A 23 -2.10 5.32 -12.24
CA LEU A 23 -2.22 4.44 -11.08
C LEU A 23 -1.51 3.10 -11.27
N LYS A 24 -1.33 2.61 -12.51
CA LYS A 24 -0.54 1.40 -12.75
C LYS A 24 0.94 1.65 -12.49
N LYS A 25 1.43 2.83 -12.88
CA LYS A 25 2.79 3.25 -12.56
C LYS A 25 2.99 3.49 -11.07
N ALA A 26 2.00 4.09 -10.40
CA ALA A 26 1.99 4.22 -8.94
C ALA A 26 2.10 2.84 -8.27
N LEU A 27 1.34 1.85 -8.76
CA LEU A 27 1.39 0.48 -8.24
C LEU A 27 2.76 -0.17 -8.44
N GLU A 28 3.39 0.02 -9.60
CA GLU A 28 4.72 -0.50 -9.88
C GLU A 28 5.76 0.07 -8.91
N TRP A 29 5.76 1.39 -8.72
CA TRP A 29 6.70 2.05 -7.80
C TRP A 29 6.45 1.67 -6.35
N GLU A 30 5.19 1.64 -5.91
CA GLU A 30 4.90 1.24 -4.54
C GLU A 30 5.23 -0.23 -4.29
N THR A 31 5.09 -1.09 -5.31
CA THR A 31 5.53 -2.48 -5.22
C THR A 31 7.03 -2.57 -4.99
N LYS A 32 7.84 -1.78 -5.72
CA LYS A 32 9.29 -1.69 -5.49
C LYS A 32 9.61 -1.13 -4.11
N ALA A 33 8.87 -0.14 -3.63
CA ALA A 33 9.05 0.41 -2.29
C ALA A 33 8.84 -0.66 -1.20
N VAL A 34 7.75 -1.43 -1.31
CA VAL A 34 7.43 -2.54 -0.40
C VAL A 34 8.46 -3.67 -0.47
N GLU A 35 8.97 -4.00 -1.66
CA GLU A 35 10.04 -5.02 -1.81
C GLU A 35 11.35 -4.58 -1.15
N LEU A 36 11.68 -3.29 -1.22
CA LEU A 36 12.89 -2.73 -0.61
C LEU A 36 12.77 -2.55 0.91
N ARG A 37 11.56 -2.28 1.42
CA ARG A 37 11.27 -2.12 2.86
C ARG A 37 9.95 -2.80 3.25
N PRO A 38 9.92 -4.14 3.32
CA PRO A 38 8.70 -4.89 3.63
C PRO A 38 8.16 -4.62 5.05
N GLU A 39 9.01 -4.14 5.96
CA GLU A 39 8.63 -3.74 7.32
C GLU A 39 7.86 -2.41 7.37
N ALA A 40 7.97 -1.57 6.34
CA ALA A 40 7.28 -0.29 6.25
C ALA A 40 5.79 -0.50 5.92
N TYR A 41 4.99 -0.83 6.93
CA TYR A 41 3.57 -1.16 6.77
C TYR A 41 2.74 -0.07 6.09
N TRP A 42 3.16 1.21 6.18
CA TRP A 42 2.50 2.32 5.49
C TRP A 42 2.67 2.26 3.97
N MET A 43 3.78 1.70 3.48
CA MET A 43 3.99 1.47 2.05
C MET A 43 3.06 0.36 1.54
N SER A 44 2.98 -0.74 2.28
CA SER A 44 2.00 -1.81 1.98
C SER A 44 0.56 -1.29 2.00
N ARG A 45 0.25 -0.37 2.92
CA ARG A 45 -1.07 0.28 2.96
C ARG A 45 -1.34 1.10 1.69
N LEU A 46 -0.40 1.92 1.24
CA LEU A 46 -0.56 2.71 0.01
C LEU A 46 -0.73 1.78 -1.20
N LYS A 47 0.08 0.71 -1.29
CA LYS A 47 -0.05 -0.31 -2.35
C LYS A 47 -1.47 -0.89 -2.40
N ALA A 48 -2.02 -1.25 -1.24
CA ALA A 48 -3.38 -1.78 -1.15
C ALA A 48 -4.43 -0.76 -1.63
N GLN A 49 -4.27 0.52 -1.28
CA GLN A 49 -5.17 1.57 -1.75
C GLN A 49 -5.10 1.76 -3.27
N ILE A 50 -3.89 1.74 -3.86
CA ILE A 50 -3.71 1.84 -5.31
C ILE A 50 -4.38 0.64 -6.01
N GLN A 51 -4.19 -0.59 -5.49
CA GLN A 51 -4.84 -1.78 -6.04
C GLN A 51 -6.37 -1.66 -6.02
N ALA A 52 -6.94 -1.19 -4.92
CA ALA A 52 -8.38 -0.99 -4.80
C ALA A 52 -8.93 0.06 -5.78
N GLU A 53 -8.19 1.14 -6.02
CA GLU A 53 -8.55 2.18 -7.01
C GLU A 53 -8.45 1.67 -8.44
N LEU A 54 -7.55 0.71 -8.71
CA LEU A 54 -7.47 -0.02 -9.97
C LEU A 54 -8.53 -1.14 -10.10
N GLY A 55 -9.37 -1.35 -9.07
CA GLY A 55 -10.40 -2.39 -9.04
C GLY A 55 -9.88 -3.79 -8.65
N ASP A 56 -8.59 -3.93 -8.32
CA ASP A 56 -8.01 -5.16 -7.80
C ASP A 56 -8.30 -5.30 -6.29
N TYR A 57 -9.56 -5.50 -5.94
CA TYR A 57 -9.98 -5.63 -4.54
C TYR A 57 -9.42 -6.89 -3.87
N LYS A 58 -9.19 -7.97 -4.62
CA LYS A 58 -8.58 -9.20 -4.09
C LYS A 58 -7.14 -8.94 -3.66
N GLY A 59 -6.33 -8.37 -4.56
CA GLY A 59 -4.95 -7.99 -4.25
C GLY A 59 -4.86 -6.92 -3.17
N ALA A 60 -5.75 -5.93 -3.18
CA ALA A 60 -5.82 -4.90 -2.15
C ALA A 60 -6.03 -5.49 -0.75
N ILE A 61 -6.95 -6.45 -0.60
CA ILE A 61 -7.21 -7.12 0.69
C ILE A 61 -5.99 -7.92 1.15
N GLU A 62 -5.33 -8.65 0.26
CA GLU A 62 -4.12 -9.42 0.60
C GLU A 62 -2.99 -8.49 1.07
N THR A 63 -2.72 -7.42 0.33
CA THR A 63 -1.70 -6.43 0.70
C THR A 63 -2.04 -5.71 2.01
N ALA A 64 -3.30 -5.35 2.24
CA ALA A 64 -3.73 -4.72 3.49
C ALA A 64 -3.57 -5.65 4.71
N LYS A 65 -3.73 -6.97 4.54
CA LYS A 65 -3.42 -7.94 5.60
C LYS A 65 -1.94 -7.96 5.95
N LEU A 66 -1.05 -7.84 4.95
CA LEU A 66 0.39 -7.71 5.19
C LEU A 66 0.71 -6.42 5.98
N SER A 67 0.07 -5.30 5.62
CA SER A 67 0.18 -4.05 6.37
C SER A 67 -0.28 -4.20 7.82
N ILE A 68 -1.40 -4.90 8.08
CA ILE A 68 -1.86 -5.19 9.45
C ILE A 68 -0.81 -5.98 10.24
N LEU A 69 -0.27 -7.06 9.67
CA LEU A 69 0.70 -7.91 10.38
C LEU A 69 1.97 -7.14 10.78
N ALA A 70 2.45 -6.24 9.92
CA ALA A 70 3.61 -5.40 10.23
C ALA A 70 3.25 -4.29 11.24
N ALA A 71 2.08 -3.65 11.13
CA ALA A 71 1.62 -2.66 12.10
C ALA A 71 1.35 -3.27 13.50
N GLU A 72 0.84 -4.49 13.58
CA GLU A 72 0.63 -5.21 14.85
C GLU A 72 1.96 -5.50 15.55
N LYS A 73 3.03 -5.84 14.79
CA LYS A 73 4.38 -6.04 15.35
C LYS A 73 4.96 -4.75 15.94
N ASP A 74 4.68 -3.61 15.30
CA ASP A 74 5.12 -2.29 15.76
C ASP A 74 4.13 -1.65 16.76
N ASN A 75 3.10 -2.39 17.17
CA ASN A 75 2.03 -1.95 18.07
C ASN A 75 1.29 -0.68 17.61
N ASP A 76 1.23 -0.42 16.30
CA ASP A 76 0.48 0.68 15.70
C ASP A 76 -0.97 0.28 15.41
N GLN A 77 -1.81 0.44 16.43
CA GLN A 77 -3.23 0.11 16.33
C GLN A 77 -4.02 1.04 15.40
N ASN A 78 -3.50 2.21 15.04
CA ASN A 78 -4.19 3.13 14.12
C ASN A 78 -4.15 2.55 12.70
N TYR A 79 -2.98 2.11 12.24
CA TYR A 79 -2.84 1.46 10.95
C TYR A 79 -3.60 0.15 10.85
N VAL A 80 -3.65 -0.63 11.94
CA VAL A 80 -4.47 -1.84 12.01
C VAL A 80 -5.94 -1.52 11.78
N LYS A 81 -6.49 -0.51 12.47
CA LYS A 81 -7.88 -0.09 12.31
C LYS A 81 -8.18 0.43 10.90
N MET A 82 -7.30 1.27 10.35
CA MET A 82 -7.47 1.80 8.99
C MET A 82 -7.51 0.69 7.94
N ASN A 83 -6.58 -0.27 8.00
CA ASN A 83 -6.55 -1.39 7.06
C ASN A 83 -7.76 -2.32 7.23
N LYS A 84 -8.19 -2.61 8.48
CA LYS A 84 -9.40 -3.41 8.72
C LYS A 84 -10.65 -2.77 8.13
N ALA A 85 -10.80 -1.44 8.29
CA ALA A 85 -11.90 -0.70 7.69
C ALA A 85 -11.88 -0.78 6.16
N SER A 86 -10.71 -0.59 5.53
CA SER A 86 -10.56 -0.74 4.08
C SER A 86 -10.88 -2.16 3.59
N ILE A 87 -10.41 -3.19 4.29
CA ILE A 87 -10.73 -4.59 3.95
C ILE A 87 -12.22 -4.86 4.02
N GLU A 88 -12.92 -4.33 5.04
CA GLU A 88 -14.37 -4.49 5.15
C GLU A 88 -15.10 -3.86 3.96
N GLU A 89 -14.69 -2.65 3.56
CA GLU A 89 -15.24 -1.95 2.41
C GLU A 89 -15.00 -2.75 1.11
N TRP A 90 -13.77 -3.15 0.85
CA TRP A 90 -13.39 -3.85 -0.38
C TRP A 90 -13.96 -5.27 -0.45
N SER A 91 -14.19 -5.92 0.70
CA SER A 91 -14.82 -7.25 0.76
C SER A 91 -16.26 -7.26 0.25
N LYS A 92 -16.91 -6.10 0.19
CA LYS A 92 -18.27 -5.93 -0.37
C LYS A 92 -18.25 -5.67 -1.89
N LYS A 93 -17.07 -5.41 -2.47
CA LYS A 93 -16.87 -5.08 -3.90
C LYS A 93 -16.18 -6.21 -4.69
N LYS A 94 -15.83 -7.32 -4.05
CA LYS A 94 -15.09 -8.46 -4.62
C LYS A 94 -15.95 -9.44 -5.42
#